data_AF-A0A813CLX3-F1
#
_entry.id   AF-A0A813CLX3-F1
#
_cell.length_a   1.000
_cell.length_b   1.000
_cell.length_c   1.000
_cell.angle_alpha   90.00
_cell.angle_beta   90.00
_cell.angle_gamma   90.00
#
_symmetry.space_group_name_H-M   'P 1'
#
loop_
_entity.id
_entity.type
_entity.pdbx_description
1 polymer ?
#
loop_
_entity_poly.entity_id
_entity_poly.type
_entity_poly.pdbx_seq_one_letter_code
_entity_poly.pdbx_strand_id
1 'polypeptide(L)'
;MARRTRSVAILALVAGALAWSSSFVLPGQGQGSSHGRREALLGLAGAVGVGLAAEPGQAFEGAGQWMGYYADPQHPMCPRKIVYEYDLYEKAQMMVDGGDGNPGCEKKVLTRWTAQVDWKAGSDEITIDFSKKGGPSGVVGKWDKDGIVFPDGNKWKKIISYNTGNGQGI
;
A
#
# COMPACT_ATOMS: atom_id res chain seq x y z
N MET A 1 10.84 -34.45 -34.97
CA MET A 1 11.54 -33.15 -35.01
C MET A 1 11.93 -32.77 -33.60
N ALA A 2 13.23 -32.75 -33.32
CA ALA A 2 13.81 -32.39 -32.02
C ALA A 2 14.55 -31.06 -32.18
N ARG A 3 14.44 -30.15 -31.20
CA ARG A 3 15.48 -29.16 -30.94
C ARG A 3 15.59 -28.90 -29.44
N ARG A 4 16.71 -29.41 -28.90
CA ARG A 4 17.24 -29.16 -27.55
C ARG A 4 18.22 -27.98 -27.64
N THR A 5 18.27 -27.16 -26.59
CA THR A 5 19.40 -26.27 -26.21
C THR A 5 19.21 -25.95 -24.72
N ARG A 6 19.86 -26.66 -23.76
CA ARG A 6 21.22 -26.51 -23.17
C ARG A 6 21.48 -25.10 -22.59
N SER A 7 21.34 -24.94 -21.26
CA SER A 7 22.41 -24.88 -20.22
C SER A 7 22.89 -23.43 -20.00
N VAL A 8 23.07 -22.90 -18.77
CA VAL A 8 24.22 -23.14 -17.87
C VAL A 8 23.85 -22.72 -16.43
N ALA A 9 24.29 -23.52 -15.46
CA ALA A 9 24.28 -23.24 -14.03
C ALA A 9 25.56 -22.50 -13.61
N ILE A 10 25.47 -21.61 -12.62
CA ILE A 10 26.64 -21.11 -11.89
C ILE A 10 26.39 -21.33 -10.39
N LEU A 11 27.09 -22.34 -9.85
CA LEU A 11 27.34 -22.51 -8.42
C LEU A 11 28.49 -21.56 -8.03
N ALA A 12 28.33 -20.82 -6.94
CA ALA A 12 29.45 -20.23 -6.21
C ALA A 12 29.43 -20.74 -4.76
N LEU A 13 30.35 -21.66 -4.47
CA LEU A 13 30.78 -22.06 -3.13
C LEU A 13 31.67 -20.94 -2.56
N VAL A 14 31.41 -20.49 -1.33
CA VAL A 14 32.42 -19.81 -0.51
C VAL A 14 32.54 -20.55 0.82
N ALA A 15 33.76 -21.00 1.06
CA ALA A 15 34.21 -21.78 2.20
C ALA A 15 34.23 -20.97 3.50
N GLY A 16 34.12 -21.67 4.62
CA GLY A 16 34.07 -21.11 5.96
C GLY A 16 35.41 -20.64 6.52
N ALA A 17 35.32 -20.04 7.71
CA ALA A 17 36.40 -19.96 8.68
C ALA A 17 35.80 -20.04 10.09
N LEU A 18 36.40 -20.90 10.90
CA LEU A 18 36.08 -21.21 12.29
C LEU A 18 36.58 -20.11 13.24
N ALA A 19 35.80 -19.93 14.31
CA ALA A 19 36.20 -19.73 15.71
C ALA A 19 37.13 -18.56 16.11
N TRP A 20 36.67 -17.72 17.05
CA TRP A 20 37.01 -17.87 18.47
C TRP A 20 36.23 -16.88 19.33
N SER A 21 35.68 -17.41 20.42
CA SER A 21 35.05 -16.69 21.52
C SER A 21 36.10 -16.01 22.39
N SER A 22 36.04 -14.68 22.51
CA SER A 22 36.77 -13.94 23.52
C SER A 22 35.78 -13.17 24.39
N SER A 23 35.55 -13.69 25.59
CA SER A 23 34.88 -12.99 26.68
C SER A 23 35.68 -11.74 27.02
N PHE A 24 35.10 -10.56 26.83
CA PHE A 24 35.70 -9.31 27.30
C PHE A 24 35.35 -9.11 28.77
N VAL A 25 36.39 -9.15 29.60
CA VAL A 25 36.40 -8.71 30.99
C VAL A 25 36.37 -7.18 31.00
N LEU A 26 35.41 -6.58 31.71
CA LEU A 26 35.36 -5.14 31.99
C LEU A 26 36.32 -4.81 33.15
N PRO A 27 37.29 -3.90 33.00
CA PRO A 27 37.84 -3.18 34.14
C PRO A 27 36.95 -1.97 34.48
N GLY A 28 36.67 -1.84 35.77
CA GLY A 28 35.79 -0.83 36.34
C GLY A 28 36.29 0.61 36.18
N GLN A 29 35.34 1.53 36.07
CA GLN A 29 35.60 2.97 36.07
C GLN A 29 35.62 3.49 37.51
N GLY A 30 36.82 3.82 38.00
CA GLY A 30 37.03 4.70 39.14
C GLY A 30 36.97 6.17 38.71
N GLN A 31 36.32 6.98 39.54
CA GLN A 31 36.09 8.43 39.39
C GLN A 31 37.38 9.25 39.31
N GLY A 32 37.33 10.36 38.57
CA GLY A 32 38.38 11.38 38.60
C GLY A 32 37.99 12.62 37.80
N SER A 33 37.57 13.64 38.52
CA SER A 33 37.03 14.91 38.05
C SER A 33 38.06 15.83 37.38
N SER A 34 37.55 16.74 36.55
CA SER A 34 37.88 18.18 36.54
C SER A 34 38.69 18.77 35.36
N HIS A 35 38.09 19.83 34.79
CA HIS A 35 38.65 20.98 34.04
C HIS A 35 39.44 20.77 32.73
N GLY A 36 39.06 21.56 31.72
CA GLY A 36 39.98 22.01 30.66
C GLY A 36 39.39 21.94 29.25
N ARG A 37 39.20 23.09 28.62
CA ARG A 37 38.73 23.21 27.23
C ARG A 37 39.90 22.99 26.27
N ARG A 38 39.59 22.36 25.13
CA ARG A 38 40.33 22.27 23.86
C ARG A 38 41.40 21.19 23.78
N GLU A 39 41.17 20.21 22.90
CA GLU A 39 41.95 19.94 21.68
C GLU A 39 41.90 18.44 21.30
N ALA A 40 42.17 18.18 20.02
CA ALA A 40 42.41 16.89 19.35
C ALA A 40 41.21 16.24 18.61
N LEU A 41 40.94 16.79 17.42
CA LEU A 41 41.16 16.12 16.13
C LEU A 41 41.38 14.59 16.14
N LEU A 42 40.58 13.85 15.36
CA LEU A 42 40.98 12.89 14.31
C LEU A 42 39.96 11.76 14.13
N GLY A 43 39.17 11.88 13.05
CA GLY A 43 39.07 10.86 12.00
C GLY A 43 38.58 9.47 12.39
N LEU A 44 37.26 9.26 12.25
CA LEU A 44 36.76 7.98 11.77
C LEU A 44 35.88 8.25 10.55
N ALA A 45 36.44 8.00 9.37
CA ALA A 45 35.69 7.88 8.13
C ALA A 45 34.78 6.65 8.24
N GLY A 46 33.56 6.85 8.72
CA GLY A 46 32.50 5.85 8.61
C GLY A 46 32.02 5.84 7.16
N ALA A 47 32.27 4.73 6.45
CA ALA A 47 31.66 4.50 5.15
C ALA A 47 30.14 4.52 5.31
N VAL A 48 29.51 5.59 4.83
CA VAL A 48 28.06 5.71 4.78
C VAL A 48 27.59 4.71 3.73
N GLY A 49 27.09 3.56 4.18
CA GLY A 49 26.34 2.66 3.31
C GLY A 49 25.10 3.41 2.85
N VAL A 50 25.14 3.96 1.64
CA VAL A 50 23.95 4.48 0.97
C VAL A 50 23.08 3.28 0.66
N GLY A 51 22.22 2.92 1.60
CA GLY A 51 21.08 2.06 1.31
C GLY A 51 20.29 2.75 0.22
N LEU A 52 20.12 2.06 -0.91
CA LEU A 52 19.10 2.41 -1.89
C LEU A 52 17.77 2.43 -1.15
N ALA A 53 17.32 3.62 -0.75
CA ALA A 53 15.94 3.83 -0.40
C ALA A 53 15.14 3.52 -1.67
N ALA A 54 14.36 2.44 -1.63
CA ALA A 54 13.35 2.20 -2.66
C ALA A 54 12.44 3.44 -2.66
N GLU A 55 12.45 4.18 -3.77
CA GLU A 55 11.66 5.39 -3.88
C GLU A 55 10.16 5.04 -3.80
N PRO A 56 9.34 5.76 -3.01
CA PRO A 56 7.90 5.54 -2.93
C PRO A 56 7.13 5.90 -4.23
N GLY A 57 7.83 6.15 -5.34
CA GLY A 57 7.25 6.63 -6.60
C GLY A 57 6.52 5.58 -7.45
N GLN A 58 6.65 4.29 -7.15
CA GLN A 58 6.10 3.22 -8.02
C GLN A 58 4.68 2.76 -7.66
N ALA A 59 4.07 3.28 -6.59
CA ALA A 59 2.78 2.77 -6.08
C ALA A 59 1.54 3.21 -6.87
N PHE A 60 1.67 3.96 -7.96
CA PHE A 60 0.53 4.60 -8.65
C PHE A 60 0.45 4.32 -10.15
N GLU A 61 1.51 3.80 -10.75
CA GLU A 61 1.51 3.53 -12.19
C GLU A 61 0.54 2.38 -12.49
N GLY A 62 -0.43 2.64 -13.37
CA GLY A 62 -1.44 1.65 -13.76
C GLY A 62 -2.70 1.59 -12.89
N ALA A 63 -2.82 2.41 -11.84
CA ALA A 63 -4.03 2.45 -11.01
C ALA A 63 -5.13 3.38 -11.51
N GLY A 64 -4.81 4.29 -12.44
CA GLY A 64 -5.71 5.37 -12.86
C GLY A 64 -7.08 4.89 -13.32
N GLN A 65 -7.18 3.68 -13.89
CA GLN A 65 -8.46 3.11 -14.29
C GLN A 65 -9.37 2.80 -13.10
N TRP A 66 -8.83 2.53 -11.91
CA TRP A 66 -9.61 2.21 -10.71
C TRP A 66 -10.03 3.45 -9.94
N MET A 67 -9.31 4.54 -10.07
CA MET A 67 -9.54 5.77 -9.30
C MET A 67 -10.81 6.51 -9.72
N GLY A 68 -11.45 7.16 -8.76
CA GLY A 68 -12.58 8.06 -8.99
C GLY A 68 -13.88 7.62 -8.33
N TYR A 69 -14.99 8.19 -8.80
CA TYR A 69 -16.32 7.93 -8.26
C TYR A 69 -17.07 6.89 -9.06
N TYR A 70 -17.93 6.14 -8.38
CA TYR A 70 -18.74 5.09 -8.96
C TYR A 70 -20.17 5.13 -8.45
N ALA A 71 -21.14 4.99 -9.34
CA ALA A 71 -22.53 4.73 -8.98
C ALA A 71 -22.70 3.23 -8.70
N ASP A 72 -23.23 2.91 -7.52
CA ASP A 72 -23.57 1.55 -7.09
C ASP A 72 -25.10 1.37 -7.15
N PRO A 73 -25.63 0.57 -8.09
CA PRO A 73 -27.07 0.35 -8.23
C PRO A 73 -27.76 -0.19 -6.97
N GLN A 74 -27.05 -0.94 -6.12
CA GLN A 74 -27.60 -1.46 -4.85
C GLN A 74 -27.69 -0.36 -3.78
N HIS A 75 -26.99 0.76 -3.96
CA HIS A 75 -26.99 1.90 -3.04
C HIS A 75 -27.18 3.23 -3.81
N PRO A 76 -28.42 3.50 -4.28
CA PRO A 76 -28.73 4.71 -5.05
C PRO A 76 -28.31 5.99 -4.33
N MET A 77 -27.76 6.96 -5.06
CA MET A 77 -27.27 8.25 -4.53
C MET A 77 -26.11 8.13 -3.52
N CYS A 78 -25.54 6.94 -3.31
CA CYS A 78 -24.38 6.71 -2.45
C CYS A 78 -23.15 6.31 -3.28
N PRO A 79 -22.50 7.26 -3.97
CA PRO A 79 -21.37 6.91 -4.82
C PRO A 79 -20.22 6.35 -3.99
N ARG A 80 -19.50 5.39 -4.58
CA ARG A 80 -18.25 4.85 -4.03
C ARG A 80 -17.11 5.67 -4.56
N LYS A 81 -16.12 5.97 -3.73
CA LYS A 81 -14.93 6.69 -4.15
C LYS A 81 -13.71 5.82 -3.93
N ILE A 82 -12.99 5.51 -5.01
CA ILE A 82 -11.70 4.83 -4.93
C ILE A 82 -10.61 5.89 -4.92
N VAL A 83 -9.84 5.91 -3.82
CA VAL A 83 -8.78 6.88 -3.52
C VAL A 83 -7.54 6.18 -3.00
N TYR A 84 -6.44 6.94 -2.95
CA TYR A 84 -5.29 6.57 -2.16
C TYR A 84 -5.34 7.29 -0.83
N GLU A 85 -5.06 6.53 0.22
CA GLU A 85 -4.78 7.05 1.53
C GLU A 85 -3.34 6.71 1.88
N TYR A 86 -2.62 7.67 2.45
CA TYR A 86 -1.27 7.46 2.94
C TYR A 86 -1.35 7.16 4.44
N ASP A 87 -0.66 6.13 4.89
CA ASP A 87 -0.49 5.89 6.32
C ASP A 87 0.54 6.86 6.93
N LEU A 88 0.73 6.77 8.26
CA LEU A 88 1.72 7.57 9.01
C LEU A 88 3.17 7.35 8.55
N TYR A 89 3.43 6.34 7.73
CA TYR A 89 4.73 5.99 7.16
C TYR A 89 4.80 6.26 5.65
N GLU A 90 3.87 7.08 5.12
CA GLU A 90 3.76 7.45 3.70
C GLU A 90 3.54 6.27 2.76
N LYS A 91 3.08 5.12 3.26
CA LYS A 91 2.68 4.00 2.41
C LYS A 91 1.30 4.29 1.87
N ALA A 92 1.22 4.37 0.54
CA ALA A 92 -0.04 4.55 -0.16
C ALA A 92 -0.81 3.23 -0.22
N GLN A 93 -2.02 3.23 0.32
CA GLN A 93 -2.98 2.14 0.22
C GLN A 93 -4.17 2.61 -0.60
N MET A 94 -4.61 1.79 -1.56
CA MET A 94 -5.87 2.05 -2.26
C MET A 94 -7.05 1.68 -1.37
N MET A 95 -8.00 2.59 -1.27
CA MET A 95 -9.15 2.51 -0.38
C MET A 95 -10.43 2.83 -1.16
N VAL A 96 -11.52 2.19 -0.76
CA VAL A 96 -12.88 2.63 -1.10
C VAL A 96 -13.42 3.42 0.09
N ASP A 97 -13.77 4.69 -0.11
CA ASP A 97 -14.67 5.44 0.75
C ASP A 97 -16.10 5.24 0.24
N GLY A 98 -16.97 4.77 1.12
CA GLY A 98 -18.36 4.54 0.82
C GLY A 98 -19.25 4.92 1.99
N GLY A 99 -20.53 4.96 1.71
CA GLY A 99 -21.53 4.98 2.75
C GLY A 99 -22.82 4.35 2.26
N ASP A 100 -23.56 3.79 3.18
CA ASP A 100 -24.85 3.19 2.87
C ASP A 100 -25.93 3.87 3.70
N GLY A 101 -27.00 4.30 3.05
CA GLY A 101 -28.27 4.48 3.74
C GLY A 101 -29.14 3.23 3.62
N ASN A 102 -30.43 3.37 3.85
CA ASN A 102 -31.35 2.24 3.95
C ASN A 102 -32.65 2.51 3.18
N PRO A 103 -32.81 1.93 1.96
CA PRO A 103 -31.96 2.09 0.76
C PRO A 103 -31.41 3.50 0.55
N GLY A 104 -30.35 3.62 -0.25
CA GLY A 104 -29.83 4.88 -0.81
C GLY A 104 -29.51 6.01 0.18
N CYS A 105 -28.96 7.11 -0.33
CA CYS A 105 -28.48 8.23 0.51
C CYS A 105 -29.44 9.43 0.56
N GLU A 106 -30.66 9.26 0.06
CA GLU A 106 -31.69 10.32 -0.04
C GLU A 106 -32.18 10.76 1.35
N LYS A 107 -32.33 9.80 2.25
CA LYS A 107 -32.63 10.04 3.66
C LYS A 107 -31.29 10.31 4.32
N LYS A 108 -31.15 11.44 5.02
CA LYS A 108 -29.91 11.95 5.64
C LYS A 108 -29.19 11.02 6.64
N VAL A 109 -29.61 9.75 6.76
CA VAL A 109 -28.96 8.72 7.56
C VAL A 109 -28.01 7.95 6.65
N LEU A 110 -26.71 8.15 6.88
CA LEU A 110 -25.62 7.58 6.10
C LEU A 110 -24.62 6.90 7.03
N THR A 111 -24.48 5.58 6.92
CA THR A 111 -23.43 4.84 7.60
C THR A 111 -22.19 4.80 6.72
N ARG A 112 -21.16 5.56 7.10
CA ARG A 112 -19.87 5.61 6.40
C ARG A 112 -19.03 4.37 6.67
N TRP A 113 -18.25 3.97 5.69
CA TRP A 113 -17.32 2.86 5.80
C TRP A 113 -16.13 3.05 4.85
N THR A 114 -15.01 2.40 5.19
CA THR A 114 -13.87 2.27 4.29
C THR A 114 -13.51 0.80 4.09
N ALA A 115 -13.04 0.48 2.89
CA ALA A 115 -12.60 -0.86 2.51
C ALA A 115 -11.21 -0.79 1.87
N GLN A 116 -10.35 -1.73 2.22
CA GLN A 116 -9.03 -1.84 1.60
C GLN A 116 -9.16 -2.48 0.22
N VAL A 117 -8.35 -1.99 -0.73
CA VAL A 117 -8.27 -2.53 -2.09
C VAL A 117 -6.87 -3.06 -2.35
N ASP A 118 -6.80 -4.36 -2.61
CA ASP A 118 -5.61 -5.00 -3.17
C ASP A 118 -5.70 -4.96 -4.69
N TRP A 119 -4.61 -4.55 -5.33
CA TRP A 119 -4.53 -4.43 -6.78
C TRP A 119 -3.09 -4.63 -7.24
N LYS A 120 -2.93 -4.87 -8.55
CA LYS A 120 -1.63 -5.00 -9.20
C LYS A 120 -1.59 -4.08 -10.42
N ALA A 121 -0.48 -3.39 -10.62
CA ALA A 121 -0.26 -2.58 -11.81
C ALA A 121 -0.49 -3.38 -13.11
N GLY A 122 -1.32 -2.81 -14.00
CA GLY A 122 -1.71 -3.44 -15.27
C GLY A 122 -2.72 -4.59 -15.15
N SER A 123 -3.27 -4.85 -13.97
CA SER A 123 -4.35 -5.83 -13.77
C SER A 123 -5.71 -5.25 -14.14
N ASP A 124 -6.56 -6.07 -14.75
CA ASP A 124 -8.00 -5.81 -14.96
C ASP A 124 -8.85 -6.31 -13.78
N GLU A 125 -8.22 -6.70 -12.68
CA GLU A 125 -8.87 -7.14 -11.45
C GLU A 125 -8.35 -6.38 -10.24
N ILE A 126 -9.27 -6.05 -9.32
CA ILE A 126 -9.01 -5.59 -7.96
C ILE A 126 -9.71 -6.50 -6.96
N THR A 127 -9.23 -6.52 -5.73
CA THR A 127 -9.85 -7.25 -4.63
C THR A 127 -10.19 -6.30 -3.50
N ILE A 128 -11.46 -6.27 -3.08
CA ILE A 128 -11.95 -5.35 -2.06
C ILE A 128 -12.30 -6.12 -0.79
N ASP A 129 -11.82 -5.63 0.36
CA ASP A 129 -12.16 -6.18 1.67
C ASP A 129 -13.29 -5.38 2.35
N PHE A 130 -14.51 -5.92 2.31
CA PHE A 130 -15.68 -5.33 2.98
C PHE A 130 -15.84 -5.77 4.44
N SER A 131 -14.87 -6.46 5.05
CA SER A 131 -14.96 -6.95 6.43
C SER A 131 -15.28 -5.86 7.43
N LYS A 132 -14.69 -4.65 7.29
CA LYS A 132 -14.97 -3.49 8.15
C LYS A 132 -16.41 -2.98 8.07
N LYS A 133 -17.08 -3.21 6.95
CA LYS A 133 -18.50 -2.92 6.73
C LYS A 133 -19.41 -4.04 7.28
N GLY A 134 -18.84 -5.22 7.57
CA GLY A 134 -19.56 -6.44 7.94
C GLY A 134 -19.83 -7.40 6.78
N GLY A 135 -19.21 -7.16 5.61
CA GLY A 135 -19.32 -8.01 4.43
C GLY A 135 -18.18 -9.05 4.32
N PRO A 136 -18.15 -9.81 3.21
CA PRO A 136 -17.04 -10.71 2.92
C PRO A 136 -15.74 -9.94 2.66
N SER A 137 -14.62 -10.54 3.05
CA SER A 137 -13.31 -10.12 2.57
C SER A 137 -13.02 -10.73 1.21
N GLY A 138 -12.14 -10.09 0.42
CA GLY A 138 -11.63 -10.70 -0.80
C GLY A 138 -12.59 -10.67 -2.00
N VAL A 139 -13.47 -9.69 -2.11
CA VAL A 139 -14.41 -9.59 -3.24
C VAL A 139 -13.67 -9.11 -4.49
N VAL A 140 -13.61 -9.96 -5.51
CA VAL A 140 -12.93 -9.66 -6.77
C VAL A 140 -13.82 -8.82 -7.69
N GLY A 141 -13.40 -7.61 -8.01
CA GLY A 141 -14.01 -6.75 -9.02
C GLY A 141 -13.20 -6.76 -10.32
N LYS A 142 -13.88 -6.90 -11.46
CA LYS A 142 -13.24 -6.89 -12.78
C LYS A 142 -13.57 -5.61 -13.55
N TRP A 143 -12.59 -5.06 -14.24
CA TRP A 143 -12.80 -3.91 -15.11
C TRP A 143 -13.66 -4.30 -16.32
N ASP A 144 -14.75 -3.56 -16.56
CA ASP A 144 -15.59 -3.71 -17.74
C ASP A 144 -15.92 -2.33 -18.31
N LYS A 145 -15.03 -1.87 -19.21
CA LYS A 145 -15.11 -0.66 -20.04
C LYS A 145 -15.29 0.65 -19.27
N ASP A 146 -16.42 0.81 -18.60
CA ASP A 146 -16.88 1.99 -17.89
C ASP A 146 -17.13 1.73 -16.39
N GLY A 147 -16.71 0.59 -15.84
CA GLY A 147 -16.95 0.28 -14.44
C GLY A 147 -16.33 -1.02 -13.95
N ILE A 148 -16.77 -1.43 -12.77
CA ILE A 148 -16.28 -2.61 -12.05
C ILE A 148 -17.46 -3.58 -11.88
N VAL A 149 -17.31 -4.80 -12.40
CA VAL A 149 -18.32 -5.86 -12.26
C VAL A 149 -17.89 -6.82 -11.17
N PHE A 150 -18.80 -7.11 -10.25
CA PHE A 150 -18.60 -8.04 -9.14
C PHE A 150 -19.25 -9.41 -9.41
N PRO A 151 -18.88 -10.46 -8.63
CA PRO A 151 -19.35 -11.82 -8.87
C PRO A 151 -20.85 -12.00 -8.65
N ASP A 152 -21.49 -11.11 -7.88
CA ASP A 152 -22.94 -11.08 -7.65
C ASP A 152 -23.71 -10.43 -8.81
N GLY A 153 -23.02 -9.97 -9.84
CA GLY A 153 -23.59 -9.26 -10.98
C GLY A 153 -23.80 -7.75 -10.73
N ASN A 154 -23.48 -7.23 -9.54
CA ASN A 154 -23.50 -5.79 -9.32
C ASN A 154 -22.40 -5.12 -10.16
N LYS A 155 -22.75 -4.01 -10.81
CA LYS A 155 -21.80 -3.21 -11.60
C LYS A 155 -21.73 -1.81 -11.05
N TRP A 156 -20.56 -1.45 -10.52
CA TRP A 156 -20.24 -0.08 -10.15
C TRP A 156 -19.81 0.68 -11.39
N LYS A 157 -20.66 1.59 -11.86
CA LYS A 157 -20.38 2.39 -13.05
C LYS A 157 -19.58 3.63 -12.69
N LYS A 158 -18.45 3.87 -13.34
CA LYS A 158 -17.65 5.08 -13.12
C LYS A 158 -18.46 6.31 -13.52
N ILE A 159 -18.41 7.35 -12.69
CA ILE A 159 -19.11 8.63 -12.91
C ILE A 159 -18.13 9.79 -12.80
N ILE A 160 -18.36 10.82 -13.62
CA ILE A 160 -17.55 12.06 -13.69
C ILE A 160 -18.13 13.19 -12.84
N SER A 161 -19.36 13.02 -12.33
CA SER A 161 -20.05 13.98 -11.48
C SER A 161 -21.24 13.30 -10.79
N TYR A 162 -21.54 13.70 -9.56
CA TYR A 162 -22.80 13.33 -8.90
C TYR A 162 -23.38 14.52 -8.13
N ASN A 163 -24.70 14.58 -8.03
CA ASN A 163 -25.39 15.66 -7.35
C ASN A 163 -25.41 15.37 -5.83
N THR A 164 -24.72 16.19 -5.03
CA THR A 164 -24.69 16.02 -3.56
C THR A 164 -25.88 16.65 -2.84
N GLY A 165 -26.85 17.23 -3.58
CA GLY A 165 -27.96 17.98 -3.00
C GLY A 165 -27.58 19.36 -2.46
N ASN A 166 -26.28 19.65 -2.26
CA ASN A 166 -25.73 20.94 -1.81
C ASN A 166 -24.83 21.59 -2.87
N GLY A 167 -24.86 21.11 -4.12
CA GLY A 167 -23.93 21.47 -5.20
C GLY A 167 -23.38 20.22 -5.90
N GLN A 168 -22.93 20.36 -7.13
CA GLN A 168 -22.34 19.25 -7.89
C GLN A 168 -21.03 18.81 -7.22
N GLY A 169 -20.96 17.57 -6.75
CA GLY A 169 -19.70 16.95 -6.32
C GLY A 169 -18.92 16.55 -7.58
N ILE A 170 -17.75 17.18 -7.76
CA ILE A 170 -16.75 16.83 -8.78
C ILE A 170 -15.66 15.93 -8.17
#